data_AF-A0A7X1TPI9-F1
#
_entry.id   AF-A0A7X1TPI9-F1
#
_cell.length_a   1.000
_cell.length_b   1.000
_cell.length_c   1.000
_cell.angle_alpha   90.00
_cell.angle_beta   90.00
_cell.angle_gamma   90.00
#
_symmetry.space_group_name_H-M   'P 1'
#
loop_
_entity.id
_entity.type
_entity.pdbx_description
1 polymer ?
#
loop_
_entity_poly.entity_id
_entity_poly.type
_entity_poly.pdbx_seq_one_letter_code
_entity_poly.pdbx_strand_id
1 'polypeptide(L)'
;MTQATYRSVNPTSGVTLLTTSPREITNAAERYGFTEDRQVEFEAATRAGDGLVPVYRLYRDGAFTWMADREGEGEFESAQSKYGYTSQQIDFYASPTALECTVPVHRLLKGDIHRFVADDADRAALTANGWTDEGAKFWVTDADATAAPAPAPAPAPAPAPAPAPAPAPAPAPAPAPIPSNQIAWASVARAGDDINDVLAKPELTGKVLRLPAGVFEVSNFLNGSQAIVVPPTVKGIVGAGRDTIIRIRPNTSSYGWTVPATGSGMTNQLYVLRMTDGHNQVLSDFWLQGTEQGHLYNGIMVGRSGPGTRVENLLISGIPGNSGFPPGETFGLNWWRGSDSVTRNVEIDGYRWSGNTFASRIREAQVGASPIGYNNHDNARLYDVYTHDAAFGMPTFWISNNAETWNLQSIRNVIGINHEESFGIVHHQPVMYGSKTRRHINFMSNRSDGRLTIIGSTNDEWINTTQSGPVGKGKKMLIQTPTNYTGLNTNRIFTPPKIVLDDGVTSHPYLWAH
;
A
#
# COMPACT_ATOMS: atom_id res chain seq x y z
N MET A 1 21.18 -6.82 11.44
CA MET A 1 21.64 -7.59 12.62
C MET A 1 21.26 -9.04 12.35
N THR A 2 22.25 -9.92 12.29
CA THR A 2 22.07 -11.36 12.09
C THR A 2 21.89 -12.06 13.43
N GLN A 3 21.30 -13.25 13.41
CA GLN A 3 21.12 -14.12 14.56
C GLN A 3 21.25 -15.58 14.12
N ALA A 4 21.79 -16.42 15.00
CA ALA A 4 21.85 -17.86 14.80
C ALA A 4 20.47 -18.45 14.51
N THR A 5 20.41 -19.26 13.45
CA THR A 5 19.28 -20.12 13.11
C THR A 5 19.67 -21.54 13.47
N TYR A 6 18.87 -22.16 14.34
CA TYR A 6 19.13 -23.47 14.91
C TYR A 6 18.41 -24.54 14.11
N ARG A 7 19.09 -25.66 13.86
CA ARG A 7 18.53 -26.90 13.34
C ARG A 7 18.23 -27.85 14.50
N SER A 8 17.16 -28.63 14.39
CA SER A 8 16.93 -29.81 15.22
C SER A 8 16.10 -30.84 14.47
N VAL A 9 16.36 -32.11 14.73
CA VAL A 9 15.74 -33.24 14.04
C VAL A 9 14.98 -34.11 15.03
N ASN A 10 13.78 -34.53 14.65
CA ASN A 10 13.06 -35.58 15.35
C ASN A 10 13.60 -36.95 14.88
N PRO A 11 14.21 -37.76 15.77
CA PRO A 11 14.86 -39.01 15.38
C PRO A 11 13.88 -40.09 14.88
N THR A 12 12.61 -40.00 15.28
CA THR A 12 11.58 -40.96 14.90
C THR A 12 11.04 -40.66 13.50
N SER A 13 10.73 -39.40 13.21
CA SER A 13 10.13 -39.00 11.93
C SER A 13 11.14 -38.52 10.89
N GLY A 14 12.34 -38.15 11.30
CA GLY A 14 13.36 -37.51 10.45
C GLY A 14 13.08 -36.03 10.12
N VAL A 15 11.93 -35.49 10.57
CA VAL A 15 11.52 -34.11 10.31
C VAL A 15 12.51 -33.12 10.91
N THR A 16 12.83 -32.08 10.13
CA THR A 16 13.73 -31.00 10.55
C THR A 16 12.92 -29.79 11.01
N LEU A 17 13.32 -29.16 12.11
CA LEU A 17 12.91 -27.83 12.54
C LEU A 17 14.09 -26.88 12.38
N LEU A 18 13.90 -25.78 11.64
CA LEU A 18 14.74 -24.59 11.70
C LEU A 18 14.02 -23.47 12.46
N THR A 19 14.76 -22.74 13.29
CA THR A 19 14.20 -21.60 14.04
C THR A 19 15.29 -20.65 14.52
N THR A 20 15.00 -19.36 14.59
CA THR A 20 15.88 -18.36 15.23
C THR A 20 15.73 -18.33 16.75
N SER A 21 14.81 -19.12 17.32
CA SER A 21 14.48 -19.14 18.75
C SER A 21 15.11 -20.34 19.47
N PRO A 22 16.13 -20.14 20.32
CA PRO A 22 16.67 -21.21 21.17
C PRO A 22 15.60 -21.84 22.07
N ARG A 23 14.62 -21.03 22.51
CA ARG A 23 13.51 -21.50 23.34
C ARG A 23 12.58 -22.45 22.58
N GLU A 24 12.40 -22.24 21.28
CA GLU A 24 11.59 -23.15 20.45
C GLU A 24 12.28 -24.51 20.31
N ILE A 25 13.61 -24.56 20.15
CA ILE A 25 14.38 -25.83 20.15
C ILE A 25 14.16 -26.60 21.45
N THR A 26 14.30 -25.94 22.61
CA THR A 26 14.08 -26.60 23.91
C THR A 26 12.65 -27.13 24.04
N ASN A 27 11.65 -26.31 23.69
CA ASN A 27 10.24 -26.72 23.74
C ASN A 27 9.93 -27.86 22.76
N ALA A 28 10.54 -27.85 21.57
CA ALA A 28 10.33 -28.86 20.55
C ALA A 28 10.94 -30.21 20.95
N ALA A 29 12.10 -30.20 21.62
CA ALA A 29 12.68 -31.39 22.21
C ALA A 29 11.75 -31.99 23.28
N GLU A 30 11.28 -31.18 24.22
CA GLU A 30 10.45 -31.63 25.35
C GLU A 30 9.06 -32.12 24.94
N ARG A 31 8.42 -31.46 23.97
CA ARG A 31 7.01 -31.68 23.64
C ARG A 31 6.79 -32.52 22.38
N TYR A 32 7.71 -32.44 21.43
CA TYR A 32 7.53 -32.98 20.08
C TYR A 32 8.68 -33.89 19.64
N GLY A 33 9.65 -34.19 20.52
CA GLY A 33 10.70 -35.17 20.29
C GLY A 33 11.82 -34.72 19.34
N PHE A 34 12.00 -33.42 19.10
CA PHE A 34 13.13 -32.90 18.31
C PHE A 34 14.42 -32.88 19.16
N THR A 35 15.06 -34.04 19.30
CA THR A 35 16.16 -34.24 20.26
C THR A 35 17.54 -34.36 19.62
N GLU A 36 17.63 -34.63 18.32
CA GLU A 36 18.88 -34.79 17.59
C GLU A 36 19.30 -33.52 16.84
N ASP A 37 20.59 -33.48 16.47
CA ASP A 37 21.16 -32.50 15.54
C ASP A 37 20.84 -31.04 15.91
N ARG A 38 20.99 -30.74 17.21
CA ARG A 38 20.70 -29.43 17.81
C ARG A 38 21.92 -28.52 17.72
N GLN A 39 22.08 -27.85 16.59
CA GLN A 39 23.22 -26.96 16.32
C GLN A 39 22.77 -25.66 15.65
N VAL A 40 23.69 -24.69 15.59
CA VAL A 40 23.53 -23.51 14.75
C VAL A 40 23.84 -23.92 13.31
N GLU A 41 22.90 -23.73 12.40
CA GLU A 41 23.07 -24.06 10.98
C GLU A 41 23.70 -22.90 10.20
N PHE A 42 23.23 -21.68 10.45
CA PHE A 42 23.74 -20.46 9.85
C PHE A 42 23.29 -19.22 10.64
N GLU A 43 23.84 -18.05 10.30
CA GLU A 43 23.33 -16.77 10.77
C GLU A 43 22.44 -16.10 9.71
N ALA A 44 21.24 -15.68 10.10
CA ALA A 44 20.29 -14.99 9.21
C ALA A 44 19.81 -13.66 9.79
N ALA A 45 19.37 -12.75 8.92
CA ALA A 45 18.86 -11.46 9.36
C ALA A 45 17.48 -11.61 10.01
N THR A 46 17.27 -10.98 11.16
CA THR A 46 15.97 -11.01 11.86
C THR A 46 15.02 -9.89 11.43
N ARG A 47 15.48 -9.02 10.52
CA ARG A 47 14.74 -7.86 10.01
C ARG A 47 14.97 -7.72 8.51
N ALA A 48 13.99 -7.13 7.83
CA ALA A 48 14.13 -6.75 6.44
C ALA A 48 15.32 -5.78 6.25
N GLY A 49 15.94 -5.85 5.08
CA GLY A 49 17.04 -4.99 4.67
C GLY A 49 17.22 -5.04 3.16
N ASP A 50 18.03 -4.13 2.63
CA ASP A 50 18.30 -4.05 1.20
C ASP A 50 18.86 -5.38 0.67
N GLY A 51 18.28 -5.89 -0.41
CA GLY A 51 18.69 -7.17 -1.02
C GLY A 51 18.28 -8.43 -0.26
N LEU A 52 17.45 -8.32 0.78
CA LEU A 52 16.90 -9.45 1.52
C LEU A 52 15.40 -9.63 1.28
N VAL A 53 14.94 -10.88 1.21
CA VAL A 53 13.53 -11.26 1.13
C VAL A 53 13.12 -12.03 2.39
N PRO A 54 11.83 -12.01 2.79
CA PRO A 54 11.38 -12.84 3.89
C PRO A 54 11.48 -14.32 3.52
N VAL A 55 11.91 -15.13 4.49
CA VAL A 55 11.88 -16.59 4.41
C VAL A 55 10.76 -17.09 5.33
N TYR A 56 9.70 -17.61 4.72
CA TYR A 56 8.53 -18.11 5.44
C TYR A 56 8.74 -19.54 5.88
N ARG A 57 8.34 -19.86 7.12
CA ARG A 57 8.16 -21.24 7.57
C ARG A 57 6.77 -21.73 7.16
N LEU A 58 6.75 -22.81 6.39
CA LEU A 58 5.54 -23.46 5.91
C LEU A 58 5.41 -24.84 6.57
N TYR A 59 4.18 -25.23 6.88
CA TYR A 59 3.86 -26.47 7.57
C TYR A 59 2.81 -27.28 6.82
N ARG A 60 3.02 -28.60 6.72
CA ARG A 60 2.07 -29.57 6.18
C ARG A 60 2.29 -30.93 6.83
N ASP A 61 1.24 -31.52 7.38
CA ASP A 61 1.22 -32.91 7.87
C ASP A 61 2.38 -33.29 8.80
N GLY A 62 2.79 -32.38 9.70
CA GLY A 62 3.87 -32.64 10.65
C GLY A 62 5.27 -32.31 10.13
N ALA A 63 5.42 -31.89 8.87
CA ALA A 63 6.68 -31.51 8.26
C ALA A 63 6.75 -30.01 7.94
N PHE A 64 7.97 -29.48 7.96
CA PHE A 64 8.26 -28.08 7.67
C PHE A 64 9.02 -27.92 6.35
N THR A 65 8.87 -26.76 5.73
CA THR A 65 9.75 -26.27 4.66
C THR A 65 9.89 -24.74 4.76
N TRP A 66 10.98 -24.19 4.22
CA TRP A 66 11.27 -22.75 4.25
C TRP A 66 11.34 -22.19 2.84
N MET A 67 10.60 -21.13 2.57
CA MET A 67 10.49 -20.53 1.24
C MET A 67 10.86 -19.07 1.28
N ALA A 68 11.89 -18.69 0.51
CA ALA A 68 12.19 -17.29 0.24
C ALA A 68 11.13 -16.73 -0.71
N ASP A 69 10.51 -15.61 -0.35
CA ASP A 69 9.51 -14.94 -1.17
C ASP A 69 10.19 -14.13 -2.27
N ARG A 70 10.42 -14.81 -3.40
CA ARG A 70 11.09 -14.27 -4.57
C ARG A 70 10.05 -13.83 -5.58
N GLU A 71 9.95 -12.52 -5.76
CA GLU A 71 9.05 -11.93 -6.74
C GLU A 71 9.29 -12.56 -8.12
N GLY A 72 8.23 -13.12 -8.71
CA GLY A 72 8.27 -13.73 -10.05
C GLY A 72 8.62 -15.22 -10.11
N GLU A 73 9.07 -15.86 -9.01
CA GLU A 73 9.37 -17.31 -9.01
C GLU A 73 8.16 -18.19 -8.62
N GLY A 74 7.22 -17.66 -7.84
CA GLY A 74 5.95 -18.34 -7.54
C GLY A 74 6.06 -19.60 -6.67
N GLU A 75 7.24 -19.91 -6.12
CA GLU A 75 7.48 -21.14 -5.36
C GLU A 75 6.72 -21.14 -4.01
N PHE A 76 6.70 -19.98 -3.33
CA PHE A 76 5.96 -19.78 -2.08
C PHE A 76 4.44 -19.93 -2.28
N GLU A 77 3.90 -19.35 -3.36
CA GLU A 77 2.49 -19.50 -3.74
C GLU A 77 2.17 -20.92 -4.15
N SER A 78 3.08 -21.58 -4.88
CA SER A 78 2.90 -22.97 -5.33
C SER A 78 2.87 -23.93 -4.15
N ALA A 79 3.73 -23.77 -3.14
CA ALA A 79 3.69 -24.58 -1.92
C ALA A 79 2.31 -24.55 -1.25
N GLN A 80 1.67 -23.39 -1.20
CA GLN A 80 0.37 -23.24 -0.57
C GLN A 80 -0.76 -23.75 -1.47
N SER A 81 -0.80 -23.27 -2.71
CA SER A 81 -1.92 -23.52 -3.63
C SER A 81 -1.92 -24.91 -4.25
N LYS A 82 -0.74 -25.49 -4.52
CA LYS A 82 -0.60 -26.78 -5.22
C LYS A 82 -0.25 -27.91 -4.27
N TYR A 83 0.56 -27.63 -3.26
CA TYR A 83 1.09 -28.66 -2.37
C TYR A 83 0.44 -28.66 -0.98
N GLY A 84 -0.47 -27.72 -0.67
CA GLY A 84 -1.26 -27.72 0.55
C GLY A 84 -0.51 -27.30 1.81
N TYR A 85 0.64 -26.64 1.68
CA TYR A 85 1.35 -26.08 2.82
C TYR A 85 0.61 -24.85 3.38
N THR A 86 0.68 -24.66 4.69
CA THR A 86 0.20 -23.44 5.36
C THR A 86 1.39 -22.61 5.83
N SER A 87 1.46 -21.34 5.44
CA SER A 87 2.45 -20.40 5.98
C SER A 87 2.16 -20.12 7.46
N GLN A 88 3.15 -20.27 8.32
CA GLN A 88 3.02 -20.02 9.76
C GLN A 88 3.50 -18.62 10.13
N GLN A 89 4.73 -18.28 9.72
CA GLN A 89 5.37 -17.02 10.07
C GLN A 89 6.57 -16.75 9.15
N ILE A 90 7.05 -15.50 9.17
CA ILE A 90 8.41 -15.18 8.70
C ILE A 90 9.37 -15.61 9.81
N ASP A 91 10.27 -16.55 9.51
CA ASP A 91 11.25 -17.02 10.49
C ASP A 91 12.50 -16.11 10.50
N PHE A 92 12.94 -15.67 9.31
CA PHE A 92 14.09 -14.77 9.12
C PHE A 92 14.05 -14.14 7.71
N TYR A 93 15.05 -13.32 7.41
CA TYR A 93 15.30 -12.69 6.11
C TYR A 93 16.65 -13.15 5.57
N ALA A 94 16.72 -13.44 4.27
CA ALA A 94 17.92 -13.93 3.59
C ALA A 94 17.99 -13.36 2.18
N SER A 95 19.16 -13.39 1.54
CA SER A 95 19.27 -12.91 0.16
C SER A 95 18.71 -13.96 -0.82
N PRO A 96 17.89 -13.55 -1.80
CA PRO A 96 17.37 -14.47 -2.81
C PRO A 96 18.39 -14.82 -3.90
N THR A 97 19.56 -14.17 -3.89
CA THR A 97 20.65 -14.34 -4.86
C THR A 97 21.99 -14.32 -4.14
N ALA A 98 23.05 -14.85 -4.76
CA ALA A 98 24.39 -14.81 -4.18
C ALA A 98 24.90 -13.37 -4.02
N LEU A 99 25.43 -13.04 -2.85
CA LEU A 99 26.10 -11.78 -2.54
C LEU A 99 27.53 -12.02 -2.02
N GLU A 100 28.35 -10.97 -2.00
CA GLU A 100 29.68 -11.01 -1.38
C GLU A 100 29.57 -11.42 0.10
N CYS A 101 30.42 -12.36 0.54
CA CYS A 101 30.43 -12.91 1.90
C CYS A 101 29.15 -13.67 2.33
N THR A 102 28.43 -14.26 1.38
CA THR A 102 27.30 -15.16 1.68
C THR A 102 27.55 -16.59 1.22
N VAL A 103 26.95 -17.55 1.91
CA VAL A 103 26.98 -18.98 1.58
C VAL A 103 25.58 -19.44 1.15
N PRO A 104 25.46 -20.35 0.17
CA PRO A 104 24.18 -20.87 -0.28
C PRO A 104 23.58 -21.81 0.76
N VAL A 105 22.29 -21.68 1.04
CA VAL A 105 21.52 -22.65 1.81
C VAL A 105 20.75 -23.55 0.85
N HIS A 106 21.14 -24.81 0.78
CA HIS A 106 20.56 -25.82 -0.09
C HIS A 106 19.34 -26.47 0.56
N ARG A 107 18.31 -26.75 -0.24
CA ARG A 107 17.15 -27.55 0.21
C ARG A 107 17.31 -28.98 -0.26
N LEU A 108 17.31 -29.90 0.68
CA LEU A 108 17.35 -31.33 0.44
C LEU A 108 15.99 -31.97 0.74
N LEU A 109 15.59 -32.91 -0.09
CA LEU A 109 14.31 -33.62 -0.01
C LEU A 109 14.51 -35.13 0.16
N LYS A 110 13.79 -35.74 1.09
CA LYS A 110 13.68 -37.20 1.24
C LYS A 110 12.25 -37.59 1.62
N GLY A 111 11.52 -38.19 0.67
CA GLY A 111 10.07 -38.31 0.79
C GLY A 111 9.43 -36.92 0.82
N ASP A 112 8.62 -36.63 1.85
CA ASP A 112 8.00 -35.31 2.08
C ASP A 112 8.79 -34.42 3.06
N ILE A 113 9.97 -34.86 3.49
CA ILE A 113 10.78 -34.17 4.50
C ILE A 113 11.78 -33.26 3.79
N HIS A 114 11.78 -31.99 4.20
CA HIS A 114 12.77 -31.01 3.76
C HIS A 114 13.83 -30.80 4.85
N ARG A 115 15.07 -30.61 4.41
CA ARG A 115 16.19 -30.17 5.24
C ARG A 115 16.95 -29.08 4.52
N PHE A 116 17.37 -28.06 5.26
CA PHE A 116 18.10 -26.93 4.70
C PHE A 116 19.48 -26.90 5.32
N VAL A 117 20.52 -26.88 4.49
CA VAL A 117 21.91 -26.93 4.93
C VAL A 117 22.76 -25.87 4.26
N ALA A 118 23.63 -25.22 5.04
CA ALA A 118 24.62 -24.27 4.54
C ALA A 118 26.00 -24.93 4.36
N ASP A 119 26.32 -25.95 5.17
CA ASP A 119 27.60 -26.64 5.11
C ASP A 119 27.66 -27.68 3.97
N ASP A 120 28.74 -27.61 3.19
CA ASP A 120 28.93 -28.46 2.02
C ASP A 120 29.24 -29.93 2.38
N ALA A 121 29.85 -30.20 3.53
CA ALA A 121 30.12 -31.55 3.98
C ALA A 121 28.84 -32.24 4.47
N ASP A 122 27.99 -31.52 5.22
CA ASP A 122 26.65 -31.95 5.62
C ASP A 122 25.78 -32.23 4.40
N ARG A 123 25.80 -31.33 3.40
CA ARG A 123 25.11 -31.53 2.12
C ARG A 123 25.57 -32.82 1.44
N ALA A 124 26.88 -33.01 1.28
CA ALA A 124 27.45 -34.21 0.67
C ALA A 124 27.09 -35.49 1.43
N ALA A 125 27.12 -35.45 2.76
CA ALA A 125 26.77 -36.58 3.62
C ALA A 125 25.28 -36.94 3.51
N LEU A 126 24.38 -35.96 3.45
CA LEU A 126 22.95 -36.19 3.27
C LEU A 126 22.65 -36.75 1.87
N THR A 127 23.27 -36.20 0.82
CA THR A 127 23.13 -36.74 -0.54
C THR A 127 23.61 -38.19 -0.64
N ALA A 128 24.76 -38.51 -0.02
CA ALA A 128 25.24 -39.90 0.07
C ALA A 128 24.27 -40.83 0.81
N ASN A 129 23.49 -40.29 1.76
CA ASN A 129 22.44 -40.99 2.50
C ASN A 129 21.04 -40.94 1.82
N GLY A 130 21.01 -40.66 0.51
CA GLY A 130 19.81 -40.77 -0.33
C GLY A 130 18.84 -39.59 -0.23
N TRP A 131 19.32 -38.41 0.15
CA TRP A 131 18.57 -37.16 0.01
C TRP A 131 18.80 -36.54 -1.37
N THR A 132 17.75 -35.97 -1.97
CA THR A 132 17.84 -35.23 -3.24
C THR A 132 18.16 -33.77 -2.95
N ASP A 133 19.27 -33.25 -3.47
CA ASP A 133 19.59 -31.81 -3.41
C ASP A 133 18.78 -31.06 -4.49
N GLU A 134 17.85 -30.20 -4.07
CA GLU A 134 17.04 -29.35 -4.94
C GLU A 134 17.69 -27.98 -5.22
N GLY A 135 18.95 -27.80 -4.79
CA GLY A 135 19.76 -26.62 -5.01
C GLY A 135 19.58 -25.52 -3.96
N ALA A 136 20.33 -24.43 -4.15
CA ALA A 136 20.32 -23.26 -3.29
C ALA A 136 18.97 -22.53 -3.34
N LYS A 137 18.37 -22.30 -2.17
CA LYS A 137 17.07 -21.61 -2.02
C LYS A 137 17.19 -20.21 -1.44
N PHE A 138 18.29 -19.87 -0.79
CA PHE A 138 18.62 -18.50 -0.37
C PHE A 138 20.09 -18.46 0.09
N TRP A 139 20.62 -17.26 0.32
CA TRP A 139 22.00 -17.02 0.74
C TRP A 139 22.03 -16.29 2.08
N VAL A 140 22.89 -16.78 2.99
CA VAL A 140 23.02 -16.33 4.38
C VAL A 140 24.47 -16.00 4.70
N THR A 141 24.71 -15.33 5.83
CA THR A 141 26.08 -15.11 6.29
C THR A 141 26.63 -16.40 6.89
N ASP A 142 27.88 -16.73 6.54
CA ASP A 142 28.57 -17.89 7.08
C ASP A 142 28.78 -17.74 8.60
N ALA A 143 28.29 -18.72 9.38
CA ALA A 143 28.45 -18.74 10.83
C ALA A 143 29.90 -19.00 11.27
N ASP A 144 30.73 -19.59 10.41
CA ASP A 144 32.15 -19.89 10.66
C ASP A 144 33.10 -18.76 10.24
N ALA A 145 32.58 -17.65 9.71
CA ALA A 145 33.38 -16.47 9.35
C ALA A 145 33.93 -15.67 10.56
N THR A 146 33.75 -16.16 11.79
CA THR A 146 34.43 -15.63 12.98
C THR A 146 35.65 -16.47 13.38
N ALA A 147 36.82 -15.89 13.10
CA ALA A 147 38.18 -16.20 13.59
C ALA A 147 39.11 -17.02 12.66
N ALA A 148 39.62 -16.37 11.60
CA ALA A 148 40.94 -16.70 11.06
C ALA A 148 42.03 -15.83 11.73
N PRO A 149 43.06 -16.39 12.38
CA PRO A 149 44.17 -15.61 12.91
C PRO A 149 45.06 -15.10 11.77
N ALA A 150 45.46 -13.83 11.86
CA ALA A 150 46.34 -13.18 10.90
C ALA A 150 47.70 -13.90 10.79
N PRO A 151 48.27 -14.09 9.58
CA PRO A 151 49.62 -14.60 9.42
C PRO A 151 50.67 -13.59 9.91
N ALA A 152 51.75 -14.10 10.50
CA ALA A 152 52.85 -13.30 11.05
C ALA A 152 53.51 -12.39 9.98
N PRO A 153 53.83 -11.12 10.31
CA PRO A 153 54.35 -10.17 9.33
C PRO A 153 55.78 -10.50 8.90
N ALA A 154 56.01 -10.48 7.57
CA ALA A 154 57.34 -10.38 6.97
C ALA A 154 57.89 -8.93 7.10
N PRO A 155 59.22 -8.71 7.01
CA PRO A 155 59.83 -7.39 7.21
C PRO A 155 59.29 -6.34 6.21
N ALA A 156 58.95 -5.16 6.74
CA ALA A 156 58.27 -4.10 6.02
C ALA A 156 59.09 -3.53 4.83
N PRO A 157 58.52 -3.50 3.61
CA PRO A 157 58.95 -2.58 2.57
C PRO A 157 58.58 -1.13 2.98
N ALA A 158 59.42 -0.17 2.57
CA ALA A 158 59.25 1.24 2.90
C ALA A 158 57.84 1.77 2.58
N PRO A 159 57.25 2.65 3.42
CA PRO A 159 55.88 3.10 3.26
C PRO A 159 55.65 3.79 1.90
N ALA A 160 54.66 3.29 1.16
CA ALA A 160 54.07 4.07 0.09
C ALA A 160 53.33 5.29 0.69
N PRO A 161 53.32 6.46 0.01
CA PRO A 161 52.65 7.66 0.51
C PRO A 161 51.18 7.38 0.82
N ALA A 162 50.72 7.88 1.97
CA ALA A 162 49.34 7.75 2.41
C ALA A 162 48.36 8.26 1.33
N PRO A 163 47.28 7.51 1.01
CA PRO A 163 46.19 8.03 0.20
C PRO A 163 45.65 9.30 0.84
N ALA A 164 45.54 10.37 0.05
CA ALA A 164 44.98 11.62 0.50
C ALA A 164 43.57 11.40 1.07
N PRO A 165 43.18 12.12 2.14
CA PRO A 165 41.83 12.03 2.70
C PRO A 165 40.79 12.21 1.60
N ALA A 166 39.79 11.32 1.56
CA ALA A 166 38.63 11.51 0.71
C ALA A 166 38.04 12.91 0.99
N PRO A 167 37.77 13.73 -0.05
CA PRO A 167 37.19 15.05 0.14
C PRO A 167 35.92 14.95 1.00
N ALA A 168 35.79 15.84 1.98
CA ALA A 168 34.57 15.96 2.76
C ALA A 168 33.35 16.00 1.81
N PRO A 169 32.23 15.32 2.13
CA PRO A 169 31.02 15.40 1.33
C PRO A 169 30.71 16.86 1.06
N ALA A 170 30.55 17.21 -0.22
CA ALA A 170 30.15 18.56 -0.59
C ALA A 170 28.92 18.95 0.23
N PRO A 171 28.86 20.18 0.78
CA PRO A 171 27.70 20.65 1.52
C PRO A 171 26.45 20.36 0.69
N ALA A 172 25.43 19.78 1.34
CA ALA A 172 24.15 19.54 0.67
C ALA A 172 23.72 20.83 -0.04
N PRO A 173 23.28 20.75 -1.32
CA PRO A 173 22.88 21.93 -2.08
C PRO A 173 21.95 22.79 -1.23
N ALA A 174 22.21 24.09 -1.18
CA ALA A 174 21.32 25.02 -0.50
C ALA A 174 19.89 24.79 -1.00
N PRO A 175 18.88 24.77 -0.11
CA PRO A 175 17.50 24.56 -0.52
C PRO A 175 17.14 25.53 -1.64
N ALA A 176 16.51 25.00 -2.70
CA ALA A 176 16.08 25.83 -3.82
C ALA A 176 15.22 27.00 -3.29
N PRO A 177 15.40 28.22 -3.83
CA PRO A 177 14.61 29.37 -3.41
C PRO A 177 13.12 29.09 -3.59
N ILE A 178 12.33 29.47 -2.58
CA ILE A 178 10.89 29.29 -2.59
C ILE A 178 10.28 30.19 -3.69
N PRO A 179 9.38 29.68 -4.54
CA PRO A 179 8.71 30.48 -5.56
C PRO A 179 8.04 31.72 -4.97
N SER A 180 8.05 32.85 -5.69
CA SER A 180 7.51 34.13 -5.20
C SER A 180 5.99 34.14 -4.95
N ASN A 181 5.28 33.12 -5.43
CA ASN A 181 3.87 32.88 -5.15
C ASN A 181 3.63 31.99 -3.91
N GLN A 182 4.68 31.56 -3.22
CA GLN A 182 4.62 30.77 -1.99
C GLN A 182 5.17 31.57 -0.80
N ILE A 183 4.67 31.27 0.40
CA ILE A 183 5.15 31.81 1.67
C ILE A 183 5.52 30.65 2.59
N ALA A 184 6.74 30.66 3.12
CA ALA A 184 7.19 29.63 4.05
C ALA A 184 6.46 29.74 5.39
N TRP A 185 6.01 28.61 5.94
CA TRP A 185 5.45 28.53 7.30
C TRP A 185 6.31 29.30 8.31
N ALA A 186 7.62 29.04 8.33
CA ALA A 186 8.56 29.66 9.27
C ALA A 186 8.67 31.19 9.16
N SER A 187 8.21 31.78 8.05
CA SER A 187 8.22 33.25 7.86
C SER A 187 6.98 33.95 8.42
N VAL A 188 5.89 33.20 8.65
CA VAL A 188 4.60 33.77 9.09
C VAL A 188 4.07 33.19 10.38
N ALA A 189 4.40 31.93 10.71
CA ALA A 189 3.93 31.25 11.91
C ALA A 189 4.67 31.74 13.17
N ARG A 190 3.97 31.79 14.30
CA ARG A 190 4.52 32.04 15.64
C ARG A 190 4.39 30.78 16.48
N ALA A 191 5.15 30.72 17.58
CA ALA A 191 5.06 29.62 18.52
C ALA A 191 3.63 29.50 19.08
N GLY A 192 3.03 28.33 18.94
CA GLY A 192 1.65 28.06 19.37
C GLY A 192 0.58 28.26 18.29
N ASP A 193 0.89 28.91 17.15
CA ASP A 193 -0.05 29.01 16.03
C ASP A 193 -0.36 27.61 15.49
N ASP A 194 -1.65 27.33 15.26
CA ASP A 194 -2.04 26.19 14.44
C ASP A 194 -2.15 26.59 12.95
N ILE A 195 -2.42 25.60 12.09
CA ILE A 195 -2.48 25.84 10.65
C ILE A 195 -3.62 26.77 10.23
N ASN A 196 -4.76 26.78 10.94
CA ASN A 196 -5.86 27.67 10.65
C ASN A 196 -5.49 29.12 11.00
N ASP A 197 -4.81 29.33 12.13
CA ASP A 197 -4.32 30.66 12.54
C ASP A 197 -3.38 31.24 11.48
N VAL A 198 -2.48 30.41 10.93
CA VAL A 198 -1.56 30.83 9.87
C VAL A 198 -2.29 31.09 8.56
N LEU A 199 -3.22 30.21 8.16
CA LEU A 199 -4.00 30.37 6.93
C LEU A 199 -4.87 31.63 6.93
N ALA A 200 -5.26 32.14 8.11
CA ALA A 200 -6.04 33.37 8.25
C ALA A 200 -5.21 34.66 8.06
N LYS A 201 -3.87 34.56 7.97
CA LYS A 201 -2.99 35.73 7.94
C LYS A 201 -3.03 36.46 6.58
N PRO A 202 -3.12 37.81 6.56
CA PRO A 202 -3.23 38.58 5.32
C PRO A 202 -2.04 38.40 4.36
N GLU A 203 -0.85 38.07 4.88
CA GLU A 203 0.37 37.77 4.13
C GLU A 203 0.20 36.59 3.14
N LEU A 204 -0.75 35.68 3.39
CA LEU A 204 -1.06 34.57 2.50
C LEU A 204 -2.07 34.90 1.39
N THR A 205 -2.59 36.13 1.33
CA THR A 205 -3.56 36.52 0.30
C THR A 205 -2.96 36.38 -1.09
N GLY A 206 -3.59 35.55 -1.93
CA GLY A 206 -3.13 35.22 -3.28
C GLY A 206 -1.90 34.31 -3.33
N LYS A 207 -1.46 33.76 -2.19
CA LYS A 207 -0.26 32.93 -2.06
C LYS A 207 -0.60 31.51 -1.63
N VAL A 208 0.37 30.62 -1.80
CA VAL A 208 0.34 29.24 -1.30
C VAL A 208 1.17 29.16 -0.02
N LEU A 209 0.65 28.50 1.01
CA LEU A 209 1.40 28.22 2.24
C LEU A 209 2.33 27.01 2.03
N ARG A 210 3.64 27.19 2.26
CA ARG A 210 4.62 26.10 2.19
C ARG A 210 4.98 25.60 3.59
N LEU A 211 4.63 24.37 3.91
CA LEU A 211 4.96 23.70 5.16
C LEU A 211 6.32 22.98 5.04
N PRO A 212 7.20 23.07 6.05
CA PRO A 212 8.37 22.20 6.15
C PRO A 212 7.97 20.75 6.49
N ALA A 213 8.94 19.84 6.50
CA ALA A 213 8.77 18.54 7.14
C ALA A 213 8.46 18.74 8.63
N GLY A 214 7.56 17.91 9.17
CA GLY A 214 7.06 18.04 10.53
C GLY A 214 5.58 17.67 10.65
N VAL A 215 5.08 17.68 11.88
CA VAL A 215 3.70 17.32 12.20
C VAL A 215 2.89 18.59 12.50
N PHE A 216 1.82 18.80 11.74
CA PHE A 216 0.88 19.91 11.85
C PHE A 216 -0.46 19.36 12.34
N GLU A 217 -0.72 19.58 13.61
CA GLU A 217 -1.88 19.03 14.32
C GLU A 217 -2.87 20.12 14.71
N VAL A 218 -4.13 19.90 14.36
CA VAL A 218 -5.26 20.63 14.96
C VAL A 218 -5.95 19.75 16.00
N SER A 219 -6.64 20.39 16.94
CA SER A 219 -7.21 19.66 18.09
C SER A 219 -8.64 19.20 17.88
N ASN A 220 -9.39 19.75 16.92
CA ASN A 220 -10.80 19.42 16.77
C ASN A 220 -11.32 19.78 15.37
N PHE A 221 -12.51 19.30 15.03
CA PHE A 221 -13.28 19.88 13.95
C PHE A 221 -13.81 21.26 14.35
N LEU A 222 -14.13 22.07 13.36
CA LEU A 222 -14.74 23.38 13.48
C LEU A 222 -16.17 23.30 12.93
N ASN A 223 -17.11 23.89 13.67
CA ASN A 223 -18.51 24.08 13.25
C ASN A 223 -19.21 22.80 12.76
N GLY A 224 -18.78 21.64 13.25
CA GLY A 224 -19.32 20.35 12.85
C GLY A 224 -19.13 20.03 11.37
N SER A 225 -18.10 20.55 10.71
CA SER A 225 -17.85 20.22 9.29
C SER A 225 -16.38 20.04 8.92
N GLN A 226 -15.43 20.77 9.48
CA GLN A 226 -14.03 20.56 9.06
C GLN A 226 -13.00 20.99 10.09
N ALA A 227 -11.86 20.30 10.14
CA ALA A 227 -10.79 20.66 11.07
C ALA A 227 -9.83 21.72 10.51
N ILE A 228 -9.58 21.69 9.20
CA ILE A 228 -8.74 22.67 8.49
C ILE A 228 -9.50 23.17 7.26
N VAL A 229 -9.52 24.49 7.04
CA VAL A 229 -10.07 25.13 5.83
C VAL A 229 -8.96 25.87 5.11
N VAL A 230 -8.78 25.65 3.79
CA VAL A 230 -7.98 26.54 2.96
C VAL A 230 -8.83 27.75 2.57
N PRO A 231 -8.60 28.96 3.12
CA PRO A 231 -9.50 30.09 2.89
C PRO A 231 -9.52 30.53 1.43
N PRO A 232 -10.60 31.18 0.95
CA PRO A 232 -10.71 31.62 -0.45
C PRO A 232 -9.62 32.60 -0.90
N THR A 233 -9.03 33.31 0.07
CA THR A 233 -7.89 34.23 -0.15
C THR A 233 -6.57 33.49 -0.35
N VAL A 234 -6.45 32.23 0.08
CA VAL A 234 -5.23 31.42 0.00
C VAL A 234 -5.32 30.47 -1.19
N LYS A 235 -4.23 30.34 -1.95
CA LYS A 235 -4.17 29.52 -3.17
C LYS A 235 -3.88 28.06 -2.93
N GLY A 236 -3.50 27.67 -1.72
CA GLY A 236 -3.22 26.26 -1.42
C GLY A 236 -2.28 26.05 -0.25
N ILE A 237 -2.01 24.77 -0.01
CA ILE A 237 -1.01 24.28 0.95
C ILE A 237 -0.10 23.30 0.23
N VAL A 238 1.21 23.49 0.36
CA VAL A 238 2.23 22.62 -0.21
C VAL A 238 3.19 22.21 0.89
N GLY A 239 3.46 20.92 1.05
CA GLY A 239 4.45 20.43 2.01
C GLY A 239 5.85 20.29 1.41
N ALA A 240 6.72 19.66 2.20
CA ALA A 240 8.08 19.32 1.79
C ALA A 240 8.21 17.85 1.31
N GLY A 241 7.09 17.11 1.27
CA GLY A 241 7.03 15.69 0.96
C GLY A 241 6.22 14.92 2.01
N ARG A 242 6.34 13.59 2.01
CA ARG A 242 5.58 12.70 2.91
C ARG A 242 5.90 12.89 4.41
N ASP A 243 7.01 13.56 4.73
CA ASP A 243 7.38 13.92 6.11
C ASP A 243 6.67 15.20 6.61
N THR A 244 5.95 15.92 5.76
CA THR A 244 4.98 16.94 6.18
C THR A 244 3.66 16.24 6.48
N ILE A 245 3.29 16.11 7.75
CA ILE A 245 2.12 15.37 8.20
C ILE A 245 1.05 16.35 8.68
N ILE A 246 -0.17 16.23 8.18
CA ILE A 246 -1.33 17.00 8.61
C ILE A 246 -2.35 16.03 9.21
N ARG A 247 -2.78 16.28 10.45
CA ARG A 247 -3.79 15.43 11.13
C ARG A 247 -4.56 16.15 12.22
N ILE A 248 -5.61 15.49 12.71
CA ILE A 248 -6.24 15.83 13.98
C ILE A 248 -5.53 15.04 15.08
N ARG A 249 -5.26 15.65 16.23
CA ARG A 249 -4.70 14.95 17.39
C ARG A 249 -5.58 13.74 17.76
N PRO A 250 -5.02 12.56 18.07
CA PRO A 250 -5.83 11.40 18.43
C PRO A 250 -6.73 11.66 19.65
N ASN A 251 -7.97 11.21 19.58
CA ASN A 251 -8.97 11.22 20.65
C ASN A 251 -9.32 12.61 21.19
N THR A 252 -9.20 13.66 20.37
CA THR A 252 -9.52 15.04 20.78
C THR A 252 -10.83 15.57 20.20
N SER A 253 -11.39 14.91 19.18
CA SER A 253 -12.63 15.37 18.56
C SER A 253 -13.83 15.24 19.51
N SER A 254 -14.60 16.33 19.61
CA SER A 254 -15.86 16.37 20.35
C SER A 254 -17.10 16.34 19.45
N TYR A 255 -16.93 16.12 18.14
CA TYR A 255 -18.00 16.23 17.15
C TYR A 255 -18.66 14.91 16.75
N GLY A 256 -18.38 13.83 17.47
CA GLY A 256 -19.00 12.53 17.20
C GLY A 256 -20.53 12.55 17.17
N TRP A 257 -21.17 13.43 17.94
CA TRP A 257 -22.62 13.63 17.95
C TRP A 257 -23.20 14.17 16.63
N THR A 258 -22.37 14.79 15.79
CA THR A 258 -22.78 15.28 14.46
C THR A 258 -22.76 14.17 13.42
N VAL A 259 -22.04 13.08 13.66
CA VAL A 259 -21.94 11.97 12.70
C VAL A 259 -23.32 11.31 12.61
N PRO A 260 -23.90 11.22 11.41
CA PRO A 260 -25.20 10.58 11.25
C PRO A 260 -25.20 9.15 11.76
N ALA A 261 -26.34 8.72 12.31
CA ALA A 261 -26.49 7.34 12.73
C ALA A 261 -26.36 6.40 11.52
N THR A 262 -25.64 5.29 11.71
CA THR A 262 -25.56 4.20 10.73
C THR A 262 -26.97 3.79 10.31
N GLY A 263 -27.28 3.80 9.01
CA GLY A 263 -28.66 3.55 8.55
C GLY A 263 -29.38 4.74 7.94
N SER A 264 -28.94 5.96 8.25
CA SER A 264 -29.71 7.17 7.93
C SER A 264 -29.70 7.58 6.45
N GLY A 265 -28.71 7.11 5.67
CA GLY A 265 -28.50 7.56 4.28
C GLY A 265 -28.05 9.03 4.16
N MET A 266 -27.71 9.68 5.28
CA MET A 266 -27.12 11.02 5.29
C MET A 266 -25.63 10.96 4.91
N THR A 267 -24.95 12.11 4.78
CA THR A 267 -23.52 12.17 4.45
C THR A 267 -22.70 12.74 5.61
N ASN A 268 -21.53 12.14 5.90
CA ASN A 268 -20.69 12.56 7.00
C ASN A 268 -20.04 13.86 6.59
N GLN A 269 -20.41 14.90 7.31
CA GLN A 269 -19.99 16.26 7.03
C GLN A 269 -18.59 16.59 7.57
N LEU A 270 -17.98 15.74 8.40
CA LEU A 270 -16.69 16.01 9.05
C LEU A 270 -15.54 15.68 8.11
N TYR A 271 -14.70 16.67 7.78
CA TYR A 271 -13.49 16.53 6.97
C TYR A 271 -12.25 17.02 7.71
N VAL A 272 -11.14 16.29 7.66
CA VAL A 272 -9.88 16.76 8.24
C VAL A 272 -9.44 18.05 7.54
N LEU A 273 -9.53 18.09 6.21
CA LEU A 273 -9.13 19.25 5.41
C LEU A 273 -10.15 19.54 4.32
N ARG A 274 -10.54 20.82 4.18
CA ARG A 274 -11.47 21.27 3.15
C ARG A 274 -10.89 22.43 2.34
N MET A 275 -10.89 22.30 1.02
CA MET A 275 -10.74 23.44 0.10
C MET A 275 -12.04 24.23 0.04
N THR A 276 -11.93 25.55 -0.12
CA THR A 276 -13.12 26.41 -0.20
C THR A 276 -13.84 26.20 -1.53
N ASP A 277 -15.15 25.98 -1.46
CA ASP A 277 -16.04 25.78 -2.60
C ASP A 277 -15.87 26.87 -3.68
N GLY A 278 -15.61 26.47 -4.93
CA GLY A 278 -15.56 27.41 -6.07
C GLY A 278 -14.21 28.11 -6.26
N HIS A 279 -13.18 27.74 -5.49
CA HIS A 279 -11.86 28.34 -5.59
C HIS A 279 -10.83 27.37 -6.18
N ASN A 280 -10.05 27.88 -7.14
CA ASN A 280 -8.95 27.13 -7.74
C ASN A 280 -7.76 27.11 -6.77
N GLN A 281 -7.65 26.02 -6.03
CA GLN A 281 -6.66 25.81 -4.98
C GLN A 281 -5.82 24.56 -5.24
N VAL A 282 -4.62 24.52 -4.66
CA VAL A 282 -3.70 23.39 -4.76
C VAL A 282 -3.42 22.79 -3.39
N LEU A 283 -3.43 21.46 -3.32
CA LEU A 283 -2.85 20.70 -2.21
C LEU A 283 -1.75 19.81 -2.78
N SER A 284 -0.53 19.93 -2.29
CA SER A 284 0.53 19.00 -2.70
C SER A 284 1.60 18.68 -1.68
N ASP A 285 2.29 17.56 -1.88
CA ASP A 285 3.54 17.19 -1.21
C ASP A 285 3.42 17.06 0.32
N PHE A 286 2.34 16.44 0.82
CA PHE A 286 2.17 16.14 2.24
C PHE A 286 1.45 14.81 2.47
N TRP A 287 1.50 14.35 3.72
CA TRP A 287 0.76 13.21 4.22
C TRP A 287 -0.42 13.69 5.08
N LEU A 288 -1.65 13.43 4.64
CA LEU A 288 -2.83 13.56 5.50
C LEU A 288 -3.09 12.25 6.25
N GLN A 289 -2.94 12.28 7.57
CA GLN A 289 -3.01 11.07 8.40
C GLN A 289 -4.30 11.06 9.23
N GLY A 290 -5.10 10.01 9.05
CA GLY A 290 -6.21 9.68 9.93
C GLY A 290 -5.72 9.18 11.28
N THR A 291 -6.40 9.61 12.34
CA THR A 291 -6.18 9.23 13.74
C THR A 291 -7.48 8.71 14.37
N GLU A 292 -7.36 7.99 15.48
CA GLU A 292 -8.54 7.52 16.21
C GLU A 292 -9.28 8.69 16.86
N GLN A 293 -10.60 8.79 16.64
CA GLN A 293 -11.45 9.85 17.20
C GLN A 293 -12.69 9.30 17.93
N GLY A 294 -12.87 7.98 17.95
CA GLY A 294 -14.10 7.34 18.48
C GLY A 294 -15.35 7.51 17.61
N HIS A 295 -15.24 8.17 16.45
CA HIS A 295 -16.32 8.33 15.47
C HIS A 295 -15.76 8.45 14.05
N LEU A 296 -16.65 8.42 13.06
CA LEU A 296 -16.29 8.50 11.64
C LEU A 296 -16.01 9.95 11.22
N TYR A 297 -15.16 10.12 10.22
CA TYR A 297 -14.89 11.37 9.52
C TYR A 297 -14.21 11.09 8.18
N ASN A 298 -14.13 12.09 7.32
CA ASN A 298 -13.49 12.06 6.02
C ASN A 298 -12.09 12.70 6.05
N GLY A 299 -11.24 12.37 5.09
CA GLY A 299 -9.94 13.01 4.90
C GLY A 299 -10.08 14.40 4.30
N ILE A 300 -10.07 14.49 2.97
CA ILE A 300 -10.07 15.74 2.21
C ILE A 300 -11.40 15.95 1.49
N MET A 301 -11.97 17.16 1.57
CA MET A 301 -13.01 17.62 0.66
C MET A 301 -12.48 18.69 -0.29
N VAL A 302 -12.75 18.49 -1.58
CA VAL A 302 -12.61 19.51 -2.62
C VAL A 302 -14.00 19.84 -3.16
N GLY A 303 -14.60 20.91 -2.64
CA GLY A 303 -15.93 21.36 -3.03
C GLY A 303 -15.91 22.24 -4.27
N ARG A 304 -16.84 22.01 -5.21
CA ARG A 304 -17.12 22.86 -6.37
C ARG A 304 -15.86 23.35 -7.11
N SER A 305 -14.92 22.45 -7.35
CA SER A 305 -13.70 22.76 -8.11
C SER A 305 -14.03 23.26 -9.51
N GLY A 306 -13.07 23.96 -10.10
CA GLY A 306 -13.04 24.27 -11.52
C GLY A 306 -11.62 24.14 -12.08
N PRO A 307 -11.39 24.58 -13.32
CA PRO A 307 -10.09 24.47 -13.98
C PRO A 307 -8.96 25.08 -13.15
N GLY A 308 -7.94 24.27 -12.84
CA GLY A 308 -6.77 24.68 -12.06
C GLY A 308 -6.80 24.27 -10.59
N THR A 309 -7.88 23.66 -10.10
CA THR A 309 -7.87 22.96 -8.79
C THR A 309 -7.10 21.65 -8.89
N ARG A 310 -6.13 21.42 -8.00
CA ARG A 310 -5.23 20.25 -8.08
C ARG A 310 -4.98 19.63 -6.70
N VAL A 311 -4.95 18.30 -6.65
CA VAL A 311 -4.51 17.51 -5.48
C VAL A 311 -3.41 16.57 -5.95
N GLU A 312 -2.18 16.78 -5.49
CA GLU A 312 -1.00 16.13 -6.08
C GLU A 312 0.01 15.62 -5.05
N ASN A 313 0.71 14.53 -5.36
CA ASN A 313 1.83 14.03 -4.54
C ASN A 313 1.46 13.83 -3.06
N LEU A 314 0.24 13.38 -2.76
CA LEU A 314 -0.23 13.18 -1.39
C LEU A 314 -0.14 11.72 -0.99
N LEU A 315 0.13 11.49 0.30
CA LEU A 315 -0.28 10.27 0.99
C LEU A 315 -1.51 10.58 1.84
N ILE A 316 -2.57 9.79 1.74
CA ILE A 316 -3.75 9.87 2.60
C ILE A 316 -3.90 8.51 3.26
N SER A 317 -3.98 8.44 4.59
CA SER A 317 -4.02 7.13 5.27
C SER A 317 -5.01 7.08 6.41
N GLY A 318 -5.55 5.90 6.72
CA GLY A 318 -6.19 5.64 8.02
C GLY A 318 -7.50 6.39 8.27
N ILE A 319 -8.17 6.86 7.21
CA ILE A 319 -9.48 7.53 7.32
C ILE A 319 -10.57 6.51 7.69
N PRO A 320 -11.28 6.70 8.82
CA PRO A 320 -12.25 5.71 9.31
C PRO A 320 -13.48 5.63 8.41
N GLY A 321 -14.11 4.46 8.38
CA GLY A 321 -15.37 4.20 7.69
C GLY A 321 -15.96 2.85 8.15
N ASN A 322 -17.16 2.49 7.69
CA ASN A 322 -17.85 1.27 8.13
C ASN A 322 -18.46 0.48 6.96
N SER A 323 -18.97 -0.72 7.25
CA SER A 323 -19.58 -1.64 6.28
C SER A 323 -21.09 -1.46 6.10
N GLY A 324 -21.74 -0.60 6.88
CA GLY A 324 -23.20 -0.53 6.96
C GLY A 324 -23.84 -0.01 5.68
N PHE A 325 -23.15 0.91 4.99
CA PHE A 325 -23.58 1.47 3.70
C PHE A 325 -22.35 1.76 2.85
N PRO A 326 -21.73 0.83 2.13
CA PRO A 326 -20.71 1.18 1.15
C PRO A 326 -21.41 1.73 -0.11
N PRO A 327 -21.01 2.89 -0.68
CA PRO A 327 -19.88 3.75 -0.27
C PRO A 327 -20.20 4.78 0.83
N GLY A 328 -21.46 4.92 1.22
CA GLY A 328 -22.00 5.73 2.33
C GLY A 328 -21.15 5.75 3.62
N GLU A 329 -20.17 6.65 3.65
CA GLU A 329 -20.38 8.01 4.16
C GLU A 329 -19.05 8.75 4.34
N THR A 330 -17.92 8.05 4.18
CA THR A 330 -16.57 8.55 4.45
C THR A 330 -15.64 8.32 3.29
N PHE A 331 -14.86 9.35 2.95
CA PHE A 331 -13.90 9.35 1.86
C PHE A 331 -12.51 9.73 2.35
N GLY A 332 -11.48 9.09 1.79
CA GLY A 332 -10.10 9.57 1.92
C GLY A 332 -9.94 10.92 1.21
N LEU A 333 -10.34 10.98 -0.05
CA LEU A 333 -10.41 12.20 -0.86
C LEU A 333 -11.79 12.28 -1.54
N ASN A 334 -12.53 13.37 -1.33
CA ASN A 334 -13.84 13.61 -1.92
C ASN A 334 -13.83 14.86 -2.82
N TRP A 335 -14.06 14.67 -4.11
CA TRP A 335 -14.36 15.72 -5.06
C TRP A 335 -15.87 15.90 -5.16
N TRP A 336 -16.38 17.03 -4.66
CA TRP A 336 -17.82 17.22 -4.47
C TRP A 336 -18.35 18.37 -5.32
N ARG A 337 -19.29 18.10 -6.22
CA ARG A 337 -20.05 19.10 -7.01
C ARG A 337 -19.19 20.03 -7.87
N GLY A 338 -18.06 19.55 -8.36
CA GLY A 338 -17.08 20.34 -9.11
C GLY A 338 -16.89 19.87 -10.55
N SER A 339 -15.97 20.52 -11.25
CA SER A 339 -15.47 20.07 -12.53
C SER A 339 -13.96 20.18 -12.64
N ASP A 340 -13.40 19.62 -13.71
CA ASP A 340 -12.03 19.85 -14.20
C ASP A 340 -10.95 19.53 -13.15
N SER A 341 -11.18 18.49 -12.36
CA SER A 341 -10.25 18.08 -11.31
C SER A 341 -9.02 17.38 -11.87
N VAL A 342 -7.89 17.64 -11.22
CA VAL A 342 -6.65 16.89 -11.43
C VAL A 342 -6.21 16.29 -10.10
N THR A 343 -6.22 14.96 -10.05
CA THR A 343 -5.59 14.17 -8.99
C THR A 343 -4.36 13.49 -9.57
N ARG A 344 -3.16 13.72 -9.01
CA ARG A 344 -1.91 13.18 -9.56
C ARG A 344 -0.98 12.63 -8.51
N ASN A 345 -0.39 11.45 -8.71
CA ASN A 345 0.60 10.86 -7.80
C ASN A 345 0.09 10.77 -6.36
N VAL A 346 -1.18 10.39 -6.17
CA VAL A 346 -1.81 10.31 -4.84
C VAL A 346 -1.91 8.85 -4.43
N GLU A 347 -1.42 8.55 -3.24
CA GLU A 347 -1.62 7.27 -2.57
C GLU A 347 -2.68 7.41 -1.47
N ILE A 348 -3.67 6.51 -1.46
CA ILE A 348 -4.65 6.40 -0.39
C ILE A 348 -4.58 4.98 0.22
N ASP A 349 -4.03 4.90 1.43
CA ASP A 349 -3.80 3.67 2.19
C ASP A 349 -4.90 3.43 3.24
N GLY A 350 -5.59 2.30 3.10
CA GLY A 350 -6.62 1.84 4.01
C GLY A 350 -6.13 1.36 5.38
N TYR A 351 -4.90 1.62 5.83
CA TYR A 351 -4.43 1.23 7.15
C TYR A 351 -4.27 2.38 8.15
N ARG A 352 -4.44 2.06 9.44
CA ARG A 352 -4.06 2.94 10.55
C ARG A 352 -2.55 2.98 10.76
N TRP A 353 -2.09 4.05 11.40
CA TRP A 353 -0.68 4.34 11.65
C TRP A 353 -0.47 4.76 13.11
N SER A 354 0.57 4.23 13.76
CA SER A 354 0.88 4.53 15.17
C SER A 354 1.89 5.66 15.36
N GLY A 355 2.51 6.13 14.27
CA GLY A 355 3.58 7.12 14.30
C GLY A 355 3.66 7.94 13.02
N ASN A 356 4.82 8.57 12.83
CA ASN A 356 5.04 9.60 11.80
C ASN A 356 5.93 9.11 10.66
N THR A 357 6.09 7.79 10.50
CA THR A 357 6.98 7.19 9.49
C THR A 357 6.29 6.04 8.80
N PHE A 358 6.72 5.69 7.58
CA PHE A 358 6.16 4.56 6.82
C PHE A 358 6.38 3.17 7.47
N ALA A 359 7.23 3.07 8.50
CA ALA A 359 7.37 1.84 9.28
C ALA A 359 6.25 1.66 10.33
N SER A 360 5.51 2.72 10.68
CA SER A 360 4.49 2.71 11.73
C SER A 360 3.10 2.24 11.27
N ARG A 361 3.00 1.59 10.11
CA ARG A 361 1.75 1.03 9.57
C ARG A 361 1.32 -0.08 10.51
N ILE A 362 0.11 0.01 11.05
CA ILE A 362 -0.38 -0.99 11.99
C ILE A 362 -0.91 -2.16 11.17
N ARG A 363 -0.30 -3.34 11.32
CA ARG A 363 -0.76 -4.56 10.65
C ARG A 363 -2.20 -4.88 11.05
N GLU A 364 -2.97 -5.39 10.10
CA GLU A 364 -4.38 -5.79 10.26
C GLU A 364 -5.35 -4.68 10.70
N ALA A 365 -4.91 -3.43 10.82
CA ALA A 365 -5.75 -2.30 11.22
C ALA A 365 -6.32 -1.56 10.00
N GLN A 366 -7.03 -2.27 9.14
CA GLN A 366 -7.69 -1.67 7.98
C GLN A 366 -8.85 -0.75 8.41
N VAL A 367 -9.08 0.33 7.68
CA VAL A 367 -10.16 1.29 7.86
C VAL A 367 -11.12 1.27 6.68
N GLY A 368 -12.36 1.72 6.91
CA GLY A 368 -13.46 1.49 6.00
C GLY A 368 -13.76 2.57 4.96
N ALA A 369 -13.11 3.74 4.99
CA ALA A 369 -13.45 4.83 4.08
C ALA A 369 -13.25 4.44 2.61
N SER A 370 -14.11 4.95 1.74
CA SER A 370 -13.86 4.89 0.29
C SER A 370 -12.60 5.70 -0.02
N PRO A 371 -11.56 5.11 -0.63
CA PRO A 371 -10.28 5.81 -0.79
C PRO A 371 -10.41 7.16 -1.50
N ILE A 372 -11.17 7.17 -2.60
CA ILE A 372 -11.45 8.38 -3.39
C ILE A 372 -12.88 8.35 -3.90
N GLY A 373 -13.55 9.50 -3.83
CA GLY A 373 -14.91 9.72 -4.27
C GLY A 373 -15.04 10.93 -5.18
N TYR A 374 -15.79 10.77 -6.26
CA TYR A 374 -16.27 11.85 -7.12
C TYR A 374 -17.79 11.87 -7.01
N ASN A 375 -18.32 12.95 -6.43
CA ASN A 375 -19.72 13.08 -6.08
C ASN A 375 -20.32 14.26 -6.83
N ASN A 376 -21.15 13.97 -7.84
CA ASN A 376 -21.72 14.96 -8.76
C ASN A 376 -20.64 15.79 -9.45
N HIS A 377 -19.65 15.15 -10.09
CA HIS A 377 -18.47 15.81 -10.65
C HIS A 377 -18.37 15.62 -12.17
N ASP A 378 -17.84 16.61 -12.89
CA ASP A 378 -17.60 16.52 -14.34
C ASP A 378 -16.12 16.66 -14.71
N ASN A 379 -15.67 15.95 -15.75
CA ASN A 379 -14.29 16.02 -16.25
C ASN A 379 -13.23 15.72 -15.18
N ALA A 380 -13.38 14.58 -14.49
CA ALA A 380 -12.41 14.12 -13.49
C ALA A 380 -11.17 13.52 -14.15
N ARG A 381 -9.96 13.97 -13.78
CA ARG A 381 -8.70 13.44 -14.33
C ARG A 381 -7.79 12.91 -13.24
N LEU A 382 -7.54 11.61 -13.28
CA LEU A 382 -6.67 10.92 -12.34
C LEU A 382 -5.43 10.41 -13.08
N TYR A 383 -4.25 10.70 -12.55
CA TYR A 383 -2.96 10.26 -13.07
C TYR A 383 -2.15 9.61 -11.95
N ASP A 384 -1.70 8.37 -12.13
CA ASP A 384 -0.79 7.69 -11.19
C ASP A 384 -1.35 7.70 -9.75
N VAL A 385 -2.60 7.28 -9.61
CA VAL A 385 -3.30 7.24 -8.31
C VAL A 385 -3.27 5.80 -7.80
N TYR A 386 -2.85 5.61 -6.55
CA TYR A 386 -2.79 4.30 -5.90
C TYR A 386 -3.74 4.25 -4.71
N THR A 387 -4.79 3.45 -4.81
CA THR A 387 -5.74 3.22 -3.72
C THR A 387 -5.65 1.78 -3.26
N HIS A 388 -5.53 1.54 -1.96
CA HIS A 388 -5.39 0.17 -1.50
C HIS A 388 -5.87 -0.12 -0.09
N ASP A 389 -6.19 -1.40 0.12
CA ASP A 389 -6.41 -2.00 1.43
C ASP A 389 -7.59 -1.43 2.24
N ALA A 390 -8.55 -0.76 1.60
CA ALA A 390 -9.76 -0.31 2.29
C ALA A 390 -10.57 -1.52 2.78
N ALA A 391 -10.95 -1.51 4.06
CA ALA A 391 -11.76 -2.57 4.68
C ALA A 391 -13.09 -2.74 3.94
N PHE A 392 -13.77 -1.62 3.66
CA PHE A 392 -15.13 -1.56 3.10
C PHE A 392 -15.28 -0.61 1.89
N GLY A 393 -14.29 0.25 1.66
CA GLY A 393 -14.33 1.27 0.63
C GLY A 393 -13.91 0.81 -0.76
N MET A 394 -14.24 1.63 -1.75
CA MET A 394 -13.81 1.49 -3.15
C MET A 394 -13.73 2.87 -3.83
N PRO A 395 -12.84 3.06 -4.82
CA PRO A 395 -12.90 4.24 -5.69
C PRO A 395 -14.28 4.38 -6.32
N THR A 396 -14.92 5.52 -6.10
CA THR A 396 -16.34 5.70 -6.46
C THR A 396 -16.58 6.98 -7.25
N PHE A 397 -17.39 6.86 -8.30
CA PHE A 397 -17.92 7.95 -9.11
C PHE A 397 -19.44 7.89 -9.03
N TRP A 398 -20.05 8.83 -8.31
CA TRP A 398 -21.49 8.93 -8.12
C TRP A 398 -22.01 10.18 -8.82
N ILE A 399 -23.02 10.04 -9.68
CA ILE A 399 -23.59 11.10 -10.56
C ILE A 399 -22.46 11.88 -11.26
N SER A 400 -21.39 11.20 -11.66
CA SER A 400 -20.19 11.86 -12.17
C SER A 400 -19.91 11.47 -13.62
N ASN A 401 -19.39 12.41 -14.41
CA ASN A 401 -19.30 12.28 -15.86
C ASN A 401 -17.92 12.66 -16.38
N ASN A 402 -17.63 12.23 -17.62
CA ASN A 402 -16.39 12.59 -18.32
C ASN A 402 -15.12 12.24 -17.52
N ALA A 403 -15.12 11.11 -16.80
CA ALA A 403 -14.04 10.70 -15.92
C ALA A 403 -12.94 9.95 -16.69
N GLU A 404 -11.70 10.39 -16.54
CA GLU A 404 -10.51 9.74 -17.11
C GLU A 404 -9.52 9.33 -16.01
N THR A 405 -9.04 8.09 -16.10
CA THR A 405 -7.99 7.60 -15.21
C THR A 405 -6.85 7.00 -16.02
N TRP A 406 -5.64 7.44 -15.72
CA TRP A 406 -4.40 6.99 -16.34
C TRP A 406 -3.52 6.40 -15.23
N ASN A 407 -3.25 5.09 -15.29
CA ASN A 407 -2.52 4.37 -14.26
C ASN A 407 -3.17 4.47 -12.85
N LEU A 408 -4.50 4.27 -12.78
CA LEU A 408 -5.18 4.12 -11.48
C LEU A 408 -4.97 2.70 -10.96
N GLN A 409 -4.22 2.57 -9.88
CA GLN A 409 -4.03 1.32 -9.17
C GLN A 409 -5.10 1.19 -8.07
N SER A 410 -5.92 0.14 -8.11
CA SER A 410 -6.93 -0.18 -7.09
C SER A 410 -6.73 -1.60 -6.58
N ILE A 411 -6.13 -1.71 -5.40
CA ILE A 411 -5.52 -2.95 -4.90
C ILE A 411 -6.15 -3.32 -3.54
N ARG A 412 -6.77 -4.50 -3.41
CA ARG A 412 -7.38 -5.01 -2.17
C ARG A 412 -8.49 -4.14 -1.57
N ASN A 413 -9.13 -3.32 -2.41
CA ASN A 413 -10.38 -2.63 -2.09
C ASN A 413 -11.60 -3.55 -2.28
N VAL A 414 -12.80 -3.11 -1.90
CA VAL A 414 -14.02 -3.95 -2.02
C VAL A 414 -14.40 -4.19 -3.48
N ILE A 415 -14.31 -3.15 -4.30
CA ILE A 415 -14.45 -3.17 -5.76
C ILE A 415 -13.25 -2.41 -6.33
N GLY A 416 -12.81 -2.76 -7.55
CA GLY A 416 -11.76 -2.00 -8.23
C GLY A 416 -12.17 -0.54 -8.51
N ILE A 417 -13.25 -0.33 -9.26
CA ILE A 417 -13.88 0.99 -9.50
C ILE A 417 -15.40 0.84 -9.47
N ASN A 418 -16.09 1.79 -8.84
CA ASN A 418 -17.53 1.84 -8.76
C ASN A 418 -18.08 3.09 -9.48
N HIS A 419 -18.98 2.90 -10.43
CA HIS A 419 -19.76 3.95 -11.07
C HIS A 419 -21.24 3.81 -10.73
N GLU A 420 -21.81 4.91 -10.27
CA GLU A 420 -23.22 5.07 -9.92
C GLU A 420 -23.78 6.32 -10.60
N GLU A 421 -24.87 6.18 -11.34
CA GLU A 421 -25.51 7.23 -12.13
C GLU A 421 -24.54 8.05 -13.02
N SER A 422 -23.43 7.42 -13.44
CA SER A 422 -22.39 8.04 -14.25
C SER A 422 -22.69 7.93 -15.75
N PHE A 423 -22.33 8.93 -16.55
CA PHE A 423 -22.50 8.95 -18.02
C PHE A 423 -21.39 9.74 -18.74
N GLY A 424 -21.52 9.95 -20.05
CA GLY A 424 -20.53 10.66 -20.87
C GLY A 424 -19.34 9.79 -21.26
N ILE A 425 -18.14 10.36 -21.36
CA ILE A 425 -16.91 9.63 -21.67
C ILE A 425 -16.31 9.10 -20.36
N VAL A 426 -16.29 7.79 -20.16
CA VAL A 426 -15.58 7.19 -19.03
C VAL A 426 -14.37 6.45 -19.58
N HIS A 427 -13.17 6.90 -19.25
CA HIS A 427 -11.91 6.34 -19.74
C HIS A 427 -11.08 5.77 -18.59
N HIS A 428 -10.75 4.48 -18.63
CA HIS A 428 -9.87 3.88 -17.62
C HIS A 428 -8.67 3.13 -18.24
N GLN A 429 -7.48 3.41 -17.71
CA GLN A 429 -6.29 2.55 -17.76
C GLN A 429 -5.89 2.12 -16.34
N PRO A 430 -6.58 1.14 -15.73
CA PRO A 430 -6.35 0.78 -14.33
C PRO A 430 -5.43 -0.43 -14.18
N VAL A 431 -4.77 -0.52 -13.02
CA VAL A 431 -4.17 -1.76 -12.51
C VAL A 431 -5.00 -2.21 -11.32
N MET A 432 -5.56 -3.41 -11.35
CA MET A 432 -6.44 -3.90 -10.27
C MET A 432 -5.89 -5.17 -9.66
N TYR A 433 -6.05 -5.37 -8.35
CA TYR A 433 -5.60 -6.59 -7.69
C TYR A 433 -6.45 -6.88 -6.48
N GLY A 434 -6.77 -8.14 -6.22
CA GLY A 434 -7.32 -8.58 -4.93
C GLY A 434 -8.66 -7.93 -4.53
N SER A 435 -9.50 -7.52 -5.50
CA SER A 435 -10.84 -7.01 -5.21
C SER A 435 -11.62 -8.01 -4.35
N LYS A 436 -12.10 -7.58 -3.18
CA LYS A 436 -12.72 -8.49 -2.20
C LYS A 436 -14.02 -9.11 -2.71
N THR A 437 -14.74 -8.42 -3.59
CA THR A 437 -15.96 -8.94 -4.23
C THR A 437 -15.70 -9.60 -5.58
N ARG A 438 -14.43 -9.71 -5.99
CA ARG A 438 -13.99 -10.19 -7.32
C ARG A 438 -14.48 -9.34 -8.48
N ARG A 439 -15.12 -8.19 -8.23
CA ARG A 439 -15.57 -7.22 -9.24
C ARG A 439 -14.48 -6.20 -9.54
N HIS A 440 -14.12 -6.06 -10.81
CA HIS A 440 -13.13 -5.08 -11.26
C HIS A 440 -13.78 -3.71 -11.43
N ILE A 441 -14.76 -3.61 -12.33
CA ILE A 441 -15.55 -2.38 -12.53
C ILE A 441 -17.02 -2.71 -12.30
N ASN A 442 -17.65 -1.94 -11.43
CA ASN A 442 -19.10 -1.92 -11.27
C ASN A 442 -19.64 -0.68 -11.98
N PHE A 443 -20.62 -0.85 -12.87
CA PHE A 443 -21.23 0.27 -13.60
C PHE A 443 -22.75 0.23 -13.50
N MET A 444 -23.32 1.22 -12.82
CA MET A 444 -24.74 1.34 -12.54
C MET A 444 -25.18 2.73 -13.00
N SER A 445 -26.03 2.84 -14.02
CA SER A 445 -26.52 4.15 -14.45
C SER A 445 -27.93 4.07 -15.00
N ASN A 446 -28.77 5.00 -14.54
CA ASN A 446 -30.10 5.27 -15.08
C ASN A 446 -30.10 6.51 -15.99
N ARG A 447 -28.91 7.07 -16.29
CA ARG A 447 -28.74 8.24 -17.15
C ARG A 447 -28.64 7.80 -18.63
N SER A 448 -28.69 8.75 -19.57
CA SER A 448 -28.63 8.51 -21.03
C SER A 448 -27.36 7.77 -21.48
N ASP A 449 -27.25 7.46 -22.78
CA ASP A 449 -26.13 6.75 -23.41
C ASP A 449 -24.73 7.23 -22.92
N GLY A 450 -24.13 6.45 -22.02
CA GLY A 450 -22.74 6.62 -21.57
C GLY A 450 -21.80 5.81 -22.46
N ARG A 451 -20.68 6.41 -22.84
CA ARG A 451 -19.59 5.74 -23.57
C ARG A 451 -18.48 5.38 -22.58
N LEU A 452 -18.50 4.13 -22.13
CA LEU A 452 -17.40 3.56 -21.35
C LEU A 452 -16.32 3.03 -22.30
N THR A 453 -15.13 3.62 -22.22
CA THR A 453 -13.92 3.15 -22.91
C THR A 453 -12.93 2.68 -21.86
N ILE A 454 -12.50 1.43 -21.94
CA ILE A 454 -11.45 0.91 -21.07
C ILE A 454 -10.29 0.56 -22.00
N ILE A 455 -9.14 1.20 -21.80
CA ILE A 455 -7.98 1.03 -22.68
C ILE A 455 -6.98 0.09 -22.02
N GLY A 456 -6.51 -0.90 -22.78
CA GLY A 456 -5.50 -1.86 -22.34
C GLY A 456 -6.00 -3.28 -22.16
N SER A 457 -6.88 -3.79 -23.03
CA SER A 457 -7.16 -5.23 -23.15
C SER A 457 -6.66 -5.73 -24.51
N THR A 458 -5.33 -5.81 -24.66
CA THR A 458 -4.71 -6.14 -25.93
C THR A 458 -4.74 -7.64 -26.26
N ASN A 459 -5.10 -8.50 -25.30
CA ASN A 459 -5.13 -9.97 -25.48
C ASN A 459 -6.46 -10.61 -25.03
N ASP A 460 -6.79 -11.75 -25.63
CA ASP A 460 -8.04 -12.51 -25.44
C ASP A 460 -8.15 -13.28 -24.11
N GLU A 461 -7.26 -13.03 -23.15
CA GLU A 461 -7.22 -13.77 -21.90
C GLU A 461 -8.15 -13.15 -20.85
N TRP A 462 -9.20 -13.88 -20.50
CA TRP A 462 -10.13 -13.52 -19.43
C TRP A 462 -9.47 -13.69 -18.08
N ILE A 463 -9.64 -12.69 -17.21
CA ILE A 463 -9.30 -12.84 -15.80
C ILE A 463 -10.36 -13.74 -15.20
N ASN A 464 -9.96 -14.95 -14.84
CA ASN A 464 -10.80 -15.86 -14.09
C ASN A 464 -11.17 -15.20 -12.76
N THR A 465 -12.46 -14.93 -12.52
CA THR A 465 -12.94 -14.29 -11.29
C THR A 465 -12.58 -15.08 -10.02
N THR A 466 -12.21 -16.35 -10.15
CA THR A 466 -11.74 -17.20 -9.05
C THR A 466 -10.24 -17.14 -8.80
N GLN A 467 -9.44 -16.57 -9.72
CA GLN A 467 -7.99 -16.38 -9.55
C GLN A 467 -7.71 -14.93 -9.17
N SER A 468 -7.23 -14.72 -7.94
CA SER A 468 -6.73 -13.43 -7.48
C SER A 468 -5.35 -13.13 -8.08
N GLY A 469 -5.18 -11.98 -8.74
CA GLY A 469 -3.91 -11.57 -9.34
C GLY A 469 -3.94 -10.15 -9.89
N PRO A 470 -2.79 -9.56 -10.27
CA PRO A 470 -2.73 -8.21 -10.79
C PRO A 470 -3.28 -8.19 -12.23
N VAL A 471 -4.29 -7.37 -12.44
CA VAL A 471 -4.82 -6.98 -13.75
C VAL A 471 -3.84 -5.96 -14.33
N GLY A 472 -2.83 -6.46 -15.03
CA GLY A 472 -1.86 -5.62 -15.75
C GLY A 472 -2.42 -5.08 -17.06
N LYS A 473 -1.68 -4.14 -17.66
CA LYS A 473 -1.91 -3.64 -19.02
C LYS A 473 -1.99 -4.83 -19.99
N GLY A 474 -3.10 -4.95 -20.70
CA GLY A 474 -3.33 -5.98 -21.74
C GLY A 474 -4.32 -7.09 -21.39
N LYS A 475 -4.97 -7.08 -20.21
CA LYS A 475 -5.88 -8.14 -19.73
C LYS A 475 -7.36 -7.72 -19.76
N LYS A 476 -8.29 -8.65 -20.00
CA LYS A 476 -9.75 -8.38 -20.02
C LYS A 476 -10.31 -8.19 -18.61
N MET A 477 -11.11 -7.14 -18.41
CA MET A 477 -11.68 -6.79 -17.11
C MET A 477 -13.11 -7.32 -16.92
N LEU A 478 -13.46 -7.63 -15.67
CA LEU A 478 -14.85 -7.89 -15.27
C LEU A 478 -15.59 -6.55 -15.14
N ILE A 479 -16.53 -6.31 -16.04
CA ILE A 479 -17.46 -5.18 -15.98
C ILE A 479 -18.84 -5.75 -15.64
N GLN A 480 -19.29 -5.50 -14.43
CA GLN A 480 -20.63 -5.91 -14.01
C GLN A 480 -21.58 -4.72 -14.07
N THR A 481 -22.68 -4.89 -14.80
CA THR A 481 -23.81 -3.95 -14.82
C THR A 481 -24.98 -4.56 -14.03
N PRO A 482 -25.05 -4.40 -12.70
CA PRO A 482 -26.04 -5.11 -11.90
C PRO A 482 -27.46 -4.62 -12.21
N THR A 483 -28.39 -5.57 -12.26
CA THR A 483 -29.83 -5.32 -12.39
C THR A 483 -30.56 -5.23 -11.04
N ASN A 484 -29.87 -5.41 -9.92
CA ASN A 484 -30.49 -5.52 -8.59
C ASN A 484 -29.76 -4.66 -7.54
N TYR A 485 -30.22 -3.42 -7.35
CA TYR A 485 -30.05 -2.67 -6.10
C TYR A 485 -31.22 -3.02 -5.18
N THR A 486 -30.96 -3.70 -4.07
CA THR A 486 -31.97 -3.93 -3.04
C THR A 486 -32.14 -2.66 -2.22
N GLY A 487 -32.93 -1.71 -2.75
CA GLY A 487 -33.30 -0.45 -2.10
C GLY A 487 -34.25 0.36 -2.96
N LEU A 488 -35.05 1.25 -2.34
CA LEU A 488 -36.01 2.13 -3.04
C LEU A 488 -35.26 3.19 -3.86
N ASN A 489 -34.74 2.80 -5.02
CA ASN A 489 -34.59 3.60 -6.23
C ASN A 489 -34.41 2.63 -7.40
N THR A 490 -35.19 2.85 -8.44
CA THR A 490 -35.50 1.91 -9.52
C THR A 490 -34.25 1.35 -10.22
N ASN A 491 -34.08 0.03 -10.13
CA ASN A 491 -33.07 -0.78 -10.82
C ASN A 491 -33.25 -0.82 -12.35
N ARG A 492 -33.26 0.34 -13.00
CA ARG A 492 -33.35 0.44 -14.45
C ARG A 492 -32.05 0.97 -15.01
N ILE A 493 -31.30 0.06 -15.62
CA ILE A 493 -30.33 0.42 -16.67
C ILE A 493 -31.17 0.77 -17.90
N PHE A 494 -31.19 2.04 -18.30
CA PHE A 494 -31.93 2.48 -19.50
C PHE A 494 -31.16 2.18 -20.77
N THR A 495 -29.85 2.47 -20.77
CA THR A 495 -28.92 2.07 -21.82
C THR A 495 -27.64 1.52 -21.17
N PRO A 496 -27.29 0.26 -21.40
CA PRO A 496 -26.02 -0.28 -20.91
C PRO A 496 -24.83 0.33 -21.68
N PRO A 497 -23.65 0.43 -21.03
CA PRO A 497 -22.47 0.99 -21.66
C PRO A 497 -21.96 0.12 -22.82
N LYS A 498 -21.58 0.78 -23.92
CA LYS A 498 -20.92 0.13 -25.06
C LYS A 498 -19.44 -0.06 -24.76
N ILE A 499 -18.95 -1.30 -24.75
CA ILE A 499 -17.52 -1.59 -24.61
C ILE A 499 -16.90 -1.61 -26.00
N VAL A 500 -15.83 -0.84 -26.21
CA VAL A 500 -15.04 -0.79 -27.46
C VAL A 500 -13.68 -1.42 -27.18
N LEU A 501 -13.28 -2.40 -28.00
CA LEU A 501 -12.00 -3.08 -27.88
C LEU A 501 -10.86 -2.25 -28.53
N ASP A 502 -9.61 -2.60 -28.25
CA ASP A 502 -8.40 -1.88 -28.69
C ASP A 502 -8.25 -1.82 -30.23
N ASP A 503 -9.00 -2.63 -30.99
CA ASP A 503 -9.05 -2.55 -32.45
C ASP A 503 -9.86 -1.33 -32.96
N GLY A 504 -10.53 -0.60 -32.06
CA GLY A 504 -11.33 0.59 -32.34
C GLY A 504 -12.59 0.35 -33.18
N VAL A 505 -12.83 -0.89 -33.60
CA VAL A 505 -13.88 -1.28 -34.56
C VAL A 505 -14.88 -2.22 -33.90
N THR A 506 -14.42 -3.13 -33.04
CA THR A 506 -15.27 -4.09 -32.36
C THR A 506 -15.89 -3.46 -31.12
N SER A 507 -17.22 -3.41 -31.12
CA SER A 507 -17.99 -2.95 -29.98
C SER A 507 -18.96 -4.02 -29.51
N HIS A 508 -18.91 -4.35 -28.23
CA HIS A 508 -19.89 -5.21 -27.58
C HIS A 508 -20.92 -4.32 -26.87
N PRO A 509 -22.15 -4.24 -27.40
CA PRO A 509 -23.18 -3.35 -26.83
C PRO A 509 -23.70 -3.83 -25.47
N TYR A 510 -23.45 -5.09 -25.10
CA TYR A 510 -24.03 -5.74 -23.92
C TYR A 510 -23.11 -6.82 -23.33
N LEU A 511 -21.81 -6.54 -23.13
CA LEU A 511 -20.95 -7.54 -22.49
C LEU A 511 -21.37 -7.69 -21.02
N TRP A 512 -22.05 -8.78 -20.71
CA TRP A 512 -21.98 -9.39 -19.38
C TRP A 512 -20.59 -9.98 -19.27
N ALA A 513 -19.61 -9.17 -18.89
CA ALA A 513 -18.39 -9.73 -18.34
C ALA A 513 -18.80 -10.31 -16.97
N HIS A 514 -18.48 -11.58 -16.75
CA HIS A 514 -18.87 -12.35 -15.56
C HIS A 514 -17.95 -12.11 -14.37
#